data_AF-A0A7C6A1G9-F1
#
_entry.id   AF-A0A7C6A1G9-F1
#
_cell.length_a   1.000
_cell.length_b   1.000
_cell.length_c   1.000
_cell.angle_alpha   90.00
_cell.angle_beta   90.00
_cell.angle_gamma   90.00
#
_symmetry.space_group_name_H-M   'P 1'
#
loop_
_entity.id
_entity.type
_entity.pdbx_description
1 polymer ?
#
loop_
_entity_poly.entity_id
_entity_poly.type
_entity_poly.pdbx_seq_one_letter_code
_entity_poly.pdbx_strand_id
1 'polypeptide(L)'
;MSGLLIPALTVWLAAAIGADLASVLAERNPERRARKALDNAALALKAARQAYLQGETSALRSALDEVRESVEVAYRSLKETGRDPLRHPRPFKDAEIKTRDLLKRISHLRDEMAYQDRELIEPLLDRVAQIHEDLLLSVMGKKSRR
;
A
#
# COMPACT_ATOMS: atom_id res chain seq x y z
N MET A 1 -8.92 5.58 -60.26
CA MET A 1 -7.73 4.85 -59.78
C MET A 1 -7.39 5.45 -58.43
N SER A 2 -7.88 4.86 -57.33
CA SER A 2 -7.09 3.99 -56.43
C SER A 2 -6.14 4.83 -55.57
N GLY A 3 -6.21 4.94 -54.25
CA GLY A 3 -7.01 4.29 -53.20
C GLY A 3 -6.58 4.82 -51.83
N LEU A 4 -7.33 4.44 -50.78
CA LEU A 4 -6.92 4.05 -49.39
C LEU A 4 -5.74 4.80 -48.72
N LEU A 5 -5.69 5.17 -47.43
CA LEU A 5 -6.39 4.82 -46.18
C LEU A 5 -5.83 5.76 -45.07
N ILE A 6 -6.69 6.21 -44.16
CA ILE A 6 -6.40 6.66 -42.77
C ILE A 6 -5.99 5.38 -41.97
N PRO A 7 -5.17 5.33 -40.87
CA PRO A 7 -5.16 6.22 -39.69
C PRO A 7 -3.82 6.43 -38.92
N ALA A 8 -3.96 7.15 -37.79
CA ALA A 8 -3.23 6.97 -36.53
C ALA A 8 -2.01 7.89 -36.35
N LEU A 9 -1.81 8.53 -35.19
CA LEU A 9 -1.90 7.94 -33.85
C LEU A 9 -2.06 9.08 -32.81
N THR A 10 -3.27 9.31 -32.32
CA THR A 10 -3.47 10.10 -31.09
C THR A 10 -3.27 9.16 -29.90
N VAL A 11 -2.07 9.18 -29.33
CA VAL A 11 -1.78 8.51 -28.07
C VAL A 11 -2.60 9.19 -26.97
N TRP A 12 -3.67 8.53 -26.54
CA TRP A 12 -4.29 8.82 -25.25
C TRP A 12 -3.34 8.33 -24.17
N LEU A 13 -2.55 9.24 -23.59
CA LEU A 13 -1.87 8.98 -22.33
C LEU A 13 -2.96 8.97 -21.24
N ALA A 14 -3.58 7.82 -21.03
CA ALA A 14 -4.32 7.56 -19.81
C ALA A 14 -3.28 7.56 -18.68
N ALA A 15 -3.04 8.72 -18.08
CA ALA A 15 -2.38 8.79 -16.79
C ALA A 15 -3.25 7.98 -15.84
N ALA A 16 -2.89 6.72 -15.63
CA ALA A 16 -3.45 5.93 -14.55
C ALA A 16 -3.19 6.74 -13.29
N ILE A 17 -4.24 7.30 -12.71
CA ILE A 17 -4.23 7.93 -11.40
C ILE A 17 -4.00 6.76 -10.42
N GLY A 18 -2.75 6.30 -10.36
CA GLY A 18 -2.28 5.15 -9.63
C GLY A 18 -1.71 5.57 -8.28
N ALA A 19 -1.16 4.58 -7.57
CA ALA A 19 -0.31 4.87 -6.43
C ALA A 19 0.89 5.72 -6.88
N ASP A 20 1.26 6.69 -6.05
CA ASP A 20 2.37 7.61 -6.26
C ASP A 20 3.06 7.89 -4.92
N LEU A 21 3.93 6.95 -4.52
CA LEU A 21 4.74 7.08 -3.31
C LEU A 21 5.63 8.34 -3.32
N ALA A 22 6.06 8.83 -4.48
CA ALA A 22 6.89 10.04 -4.56
C ALA A 22 6.14 11.28 -4.05
N SER A 23 4.86 11.43 -4.42
CA SER A 23 4.00 12.50 -3.90
C SER A 23 3.76 12.40 -2.39
N VAL A 24 3.71 11.17 -1.86
CA VAL A 24 3.58 10.91 -0.42
C VAL A 24 4.84 11.37 0.31
N LEU A 25 6.02 11.02 -0.19
CA LEU A 25 7.30 11.39 0.40
C LEU A 25 7.54 12.90 0.40
N ALA A 26 7.00 13.62 -0.58
CA ALA A 26 7.07 15.09 -0.64
C ALA A 26 6.23 15.79 0.45
N GLU A 27 5.30 15.10 1.13
CA GLU A 27 4.52 15.67 2.23
C GLU A 27 5.42 15.94 3.44
N ARG A 28 5.48 17.20 3.88
CA ARG A 28 6.36 17.61 5.00
C ARG A 28 5.81 17.22 6.36
N ASN A 29 4.49 17.31 6.56
CA ASN A 29 3.90 17.01 7.86
C ASN A 29 3.83 15.49 8.10
N PRO A 30 4.45 14.96 9.17
CA PRO A 30 4.56 13.52 9.39
C PRO A 30 3.21 12.79 9.54
N GLU A 31 2.23 13.40 10.22
CA GLU A 31 0.90 12.79 10.39
C GLU A 31 0.13 12.76 9.07
N ARG A 32 0.18 13.86 8.29
CA ARG A 32 -0.40 13.90 6.95
C ARG A 32 0.29 12.92 6.00
N ARG A 33 1.63 12.82 6.08
CA ARG A 33 2.42 11.86 5.31
C ARG A 33 2.02 10.44 5.65
N ALA A 34 1.85 10.11 6.93
CA ALA A 34 1.38 8.80 7.33
C ALA A 34 0.00 8.45 6.79
N ARG A 35 -0.94 9.40 6.85
CA ARG A 35 -2.29 9.21 6.30
C ARG A 35 -2.25 8.99 4.78
N LYS A 36 -1.52 9.83 4.05
CA LYS A 36 -1.35 9.72 2.60
C LYS A 36 -0.70 8.40 2.19
N ALA A 37 0.31 7.96 2.95
CA ALA A 37 0.98 6.70 2.69
C ALA A 37 0.03 5.50 2.81
N LEU A 38 -0.83 5.46 3.83
CA LEU A 38 -1.83 4.39 3.93
C LEU A 38 -2.92 4.46 2.85
N ASP A 39 -3.27 5.66 2.39
CA ASP A 39 -4.16 5.83 1.24
C ASP A 39 -3.48 5.32 -0.06
N ASN A 40 -2.18 5.59 -0.23
CA ASN A 40 -1.37 5.07 -1.33
C ASN A 40 -1.28 3.54 -1.31
N ALA A 41 -1.05 2.94 -0.14
CA ALA A 41 -1.02 1.50 0.03
C ALA A 41 -2.33 0.83 -0.43
N ALA A 42 -3.48 1.45 -0.16
CA ALA A 42 -4.77 0.94 -0.61
C ALA A 42 -4.94 1.02 -2.14
N LEU A 43 -4.44 2.10 -2.77
CA LEU A 43 -4.43 2.25 -4.24
C LEU A 43 -3.47 1.23 -4.89
N ALA A 44 -2.27 1.06 -4.34
CA ALA A 44 -1.29 0.10 -4.81
C ALA A 44 -1.83 -1.34 -4.72
N LEU A 45 -2.54 -1.69 -3.64
CA LEU A 45 -3.15 -3.02 -3.52
C LEU A 45 -4.25 -3.26 -4.58
N LYS A 46 -5.01 -2.21 -4.94
CA LYS A 46 -5.97 -2.29 -6.05
C LYS A 46 -5.24 -2.54 -7.37
N ALA A 47 -4.12 -1.86 -7.61
CA ALA A 47 -3.28 -2.06 -8.80
C ALA A 47 -2.69 -3.48 -8.84
N ALA A 48 -2.16 -3.98 -7.71
CA ALA A 48 -1.65 -5.34 -7.58
C ALA A 48 -2.70 -6.39 -7.98
N ARG A 49 -3.93 -6.23 -7.49
CA ARG A 49 -5.03 -7.12 -7.87
C ARG A 49 -5.34 -7.08 -9.37
N GLN A 50 -5.36 -5.89 -9.98
CA GLN A 50 -5.59 -5.78 -11.43
C GLN A 50 -4.46 -6.44 -12.24
N ALA A 51 -3.20 -6.19 -11.85
CA ALA A 51 -2.05 -6.80 -12.48
C ALA A 51 -2.08 -8.34 -12.39
N TYR A 52 -2.49 -8.90 -11.24
CA TYR A 52 -2.67 -10.34 -11.10
C TYR A 52 -3.73 -10.89 -12.05
N LEU A 53 -4.90 -10.25 -12.12
CA LEU A 53 -5.99 -10.65 -13.02
C LEU A 53 -5.59 -10.57 -14.51
N GLN A 54 -4.64 -9.71 -14.85
CA GLN A 54 -4.13 -9.54 -16.22
C GLN A 54 -2.91 -10.44 -16.52
N GLY A 55 -2.42 -11.22 -15.55
CA GLY A 55 -1.23 -12.04 -15.71
C GLY A 55 0.09 -11.24 -15.78
N GLU A 56 0.07 -9.97 -15.35
CA GLU A 56 1.22 -9.08 -15.41
C GLU A 56 2.11 -9.21 -14.17
N THR A 57 2.91 -10.28 -14.10
CA THR A 57 3.72 -10.59 -12.90
C THR A 57 4.67 -9.44 -12.49
N SER A 58 5.26 -8.72 -13.45
CA SER A 58 6.15 -7.59 -13.14
C SER A 58 5.38 -6.43 -12.51
N ALA A 59 4.20 -6.10 -13.03
CA ALA A 59 3.36 -5.04 -12.50
C ALA A 59 2.80 -5.42 -11.12
N LEU A 60 2.44 -6.69 -10.93
CA LEU A 60 2.05 -7.23 -9.63
C LEU A 60 3.16 -7.01 -8.60
N ARG A 61 4.39 -7.46 -8.89
CA ARG A 61 5.52 -7.32 -7.96
C ARG A 61 5.78 -5.85 -7.61
N SER A 62 5.81 -4.97 -8.61
CA SER A 62 5.99 -3.53 -8.39
C SER A 62 4.90 -2.94 -7.49
N ALA A 63 3.64 -3.31 -7.72
CA ALA A 63 2.53 -2.82 -6.91
C ALA A 63 2.57 -3.37 -5.48
N LEU A 64 2.92 -4.64 -5.28
CA LEU A 64 3.09 -5.23 -3.93
C LEU A 64 4.22 -4.54 -3.16
N ASP A 65 5.34 -4.22 -3.83
CA ASP A 65 6.42 -3.44 -3.24
C ASP A 65 5.97 -2.02 -2.86
N GLU A 66 5.17 -1.38 -3.70
CA GLU A 66 4.64 -0.05 -3.37
C GLU A 66 3.67 -0.10 -2.18
N VAL A 67 2.87 -1.17 -2.01
CA VAL A 67 2.08 -1.38 -0.79
C VAL A 67 3.02 -1.46 0.43
N ARG A 68 4.05 -2.30 0.35
CA ARG A 68 5.02 -2.50 1.44
C ARG A 68 5.66 -1.18 1.86
N GLU A 69 6.23 -0.46 0.90
CA GLU A 69 6.94 0.80 1.14
C GLU A 69 6.01 1.88 1.68
N SER A 70 4.79 1.96 1.17
CA SER A 70 3.77 2.90 1.67
C SER A 70 3.42 2.65 3.14
N VAL A 71 3.23 1.39 3.54
CA VAL A 71 2.94 1.05 4.94
C VAL A 71 4.15 1.36 5.84
N GLU A 72 5.36 1.10 5.37
CA GLU A 72 6.58 1.45 6.10
C GLU A 72 6.76 2.96 6.27
N VAL A 73 6.50 3.75 5.23
CA VAL A 73 6.53 5.21 5.29
C VAL A 73 5.51 5.71 6.30
N ALA A 74 4.31 5.11 6.34
CA ALA A 74 3.31 5.48 7.34
C ALA A 74 3.80 5.26 8.77
N TYR A 75 4.33 4.07 9.03
CA TYR A 75 4.83 3.69 10.35
C TYR A 75 6.01 4.56 10.79
N ARG A 76 6.99 4.80 9.90
CA ARG A 76 8.15 5.66 10.18
C ARG A 76 7.72 7.11 10.42
N SER A 77 6.83 7.65 9.59
CA SER A 77 6.32 9.02 9.73
C SER A 77 5.60 9.24 11.07
N LEU A 78 4.84 8.24 11.56
CA LEU A 78 4.24 8.32 12.90
C LEU A 78 5.29 8.35 14.01
N LYS A 79 6.37 7.55 13.90
CA LYS A 79 7.46 7.59 14.88
C LYS A 79 8.21 8.92 14.87
N GLU A 80 8.41 9.51 13.70
CA GLU A 80 9.07 10.82 13.54
C GLU A 80 8.30 11.95 14.23
N THR A 81 7.01 11.79 14.52
CA THR A 81 6.26 12.78 15.32
C THR A 81 6.79 12.92 16.74
N GLY A 82 7.47 11.89 17.28
CA GLY A 82 7.89 11.82 18.68
C GLY A 82 6.74 11.79 19.69
N ARG A 83 5.48 11.68 19.22
CA ARG A 83 4.31 11.69 20.10
C ARG A 83 4.14 10.35 20.78
N ASP A 84 3.79 10.40 22.06
CA ASP A 84 3.38 9.22 22.83
C ASP A 84 2.00 8.73 22.36
N PRO A 85 1.87 7.50 21.82
CA PRO A 85 0.60 6.94 21.36
C PRO A 85 -0.47 6.84 22.46
N LEU A 86 -0.09 6.79 23.75
CA LEU A 86 -1.06 6.78 24.85
C LEU A 86 -1.67 8.16 25.10
N ARG A 87 -0.87 9.22 24.94
CA ARG A 87 -1.31 10.61 25.14
C ARG A 87 -1.91 11.22 23.87
N HIS A 88 -1.49 10.74 22.71
CA HIS A 88 -1.92 11.21 21.39
C HIS A 88 -2.36 10.04 20.49
N PRO A 89 -3.39 9.27 20.89
CA PRO A 89 -3.70 7.99 20.25
C PRO A 89 -4.26 8.11 18.84
N ARG A 90 -4.90 9.23 18.48
CA ARG A 90 -5.70 9.33 17.25
C ARG A 90 -4.92 8.93 15.97
N PRO A 91 -3.74 9.52 15.64
CA PRO A 91 -3.02 9.17 14.43
C PRO A 91 -2.55 7.71 14.39
N PHE A 92 -2.15 7.16 15.54
CA PHE A 92 -1.70 5.78 15.67
C PHE A 92 -2.87 4.79 15.56
N LYS A 93 -4.00 5.13 16.18
CA LYS A 93 -5.22 4.31 16.11
C LYS A 93 -5.81 4.30 14.70
N ASP A 94 -5.81 5.44 14.03
CA ASP A 94 -6.25 5.51 12.64
C ASP A 94 -5.37 4.64 11.73
N ALA A 95 -4.05 4.67 11.95
CA ALA A 95 -3.13 3.81 11.23
C ALA A 95 -3.30 2.32 11.56
N GLU A 96 -3.55 1.96 12.82
CA GLU A 96 -3.88 0.58 13.22
C GLU A 96 -5.14 0.07 12.51
N ILE A 97 -6.21 0.88 12.47
CA ILE A 97 -7.46 0.51 11.80
C ILE A 97 -7.23 0.31 10.30
N LYS A 98 -6.52 1.24 9.65
CA LYS A 98 -6.24 1.17 8.21
C LYS A 98 -5.33 -0.01 7.85
N THR A 99 -4.31 -0.29 8.65
CA THR A 99 -3.44 -1.47 8.42
C THR A 99 -4.19 -2.78 8.64
N ARG A 100 -5.13 -2.83 9.60
CA ARG A 100 -6.03 -3.98 9.79
C ARG A 100 -6.92 -4.23 8.58
N ASP A 101 -7.51 -3.16 8.02
CA ASP A 101 -8.32 -3.27 6.81
C ASP A 101 -7.47 -3.72 5.61
N LEU A 102 -6.26 -3.18 5.48
CA LEU A 102 -5.31 -3.56 4.44
C LEU A 102 -4.94 -5.05 4.54
N LEU A 103 -4.68 -5.57 5.74
CA LEU A 103 -4.40 -7.00 5.96
C LEU A 103 -5.51 -7.91 5.45
N LYS A 104 -6.77 -7.57 5.75
CA LYS A 104 -7.92 -8.34 5.26
C LYS A 104 -7.94 -8.39 3.74
N ARG A 105 -7.66 -7.26 3.08
CA ARG A 105 -7.64 -7.15 1.63
C ARG A 105 -6.45 -7.89 1.00
N ILE A 106 -5.28 -7.84 1.63
CA ILE A 106 -4.09 -8.61 1.19
C ILE A 106 -4.38 -10.11 1.31
N SER A 107 -4.93 -10.56 2.44
CA SER A 107 -5.33 -11.97 2.61
C SER A 107 -6.34 -12.40 1.56
N HIS A 108 -7.34 -11.56 1.27
CA HIS A 108 -8.33 -11.87 0.24
C HIS A 108 -7.70 -11.99 -1.16
N LEU A 109 -6.77 -11.09 -1.52
CA LEU A 109 -6.03 -11.21 -2.78
C LEU A 109 -5.21 -12.51 -2.82
N ARG A 110 -4.48 -12.84 -1.74
CA ARG A 110 -3.74 -14.11 -1.64
C ARG A 110 -4.65 -15.33 -1.84
N ASP A 111 -5.85 -15.31 -1.26
CA ASP A 111 -6.79 -16.42 -1.34
C ASP A 111 -7.35 -16.59 -2.77
N GLU A 112 -7.42 -15.51 -3.55
CA GLU A 112 -7.74 -15.52 -4.99
C GLU A 112 -6.57 -15.99 -5.87
N MET A 113 -5.33 -15.93 -5.37
CA MET A 113 -4.16 -16.37 -6.09
C MET A 113 -4.04 -17.90 -6.12
N ALA A 114 -3.59 -18.42 -7.26
CA ALA A 114 -3.19 -19.80 -7.41
C ALA A 114 -2.11 -20.14 -6.38
N TYR A 115 -2.12 -21.39 -5.89
CA TYR A 115 -1.28 -21.81 -4.77
C TYR A 115 0.21 -21.49 -5.00
N GLN A 116 0.73 -21.76 -6.20
CA GLN A 116 2.12 -21.48 -6.55
C GLN A 116 2.48 -19.99 -6.58
N ASP A 117 1.51 -19.09 -6.78
CA ASP A 117 1.77 -17.65 -6.85
C ASP A 117 1.75 -16.99 -5.47
N ARG A 118 1.25 -17.68 -4.44
CA ARG A 118 1.05 -17.09 -3.10
C ARG A 118 2.36 -16.63 -2.47
N GLU A 119 3.48 -17.27 -2.78
CA GLU A 119 4.81 -16.86 -2.33
C GLU A 119 5.15 -15.40 -2.68
N LEU A 120 4.51 -14.84 -3.71
CA LEU A 120 4.72 -13.45 -4.13
C LEU A 120 4.15 -12.43 -3.13
N ILE A 121 3.10 -12.80 -2.39
CA ILE A 121 2.36 -11.87 -1.51
C ILE A 121 2.54 -12.15 -0.02
N GLU A 122 2.94 -13.37 0.38
CA GLU A 122 3.16 -13.71 1.79
C GLU A 122 4.16 -12.77 2.50
N PRO A 123 5.30 -12.38 1.91
CA PRO A 123 6.23 -11.44 2.57
C PRO A 123 5.60 -10.07 2.86
N LEU A 124 4.70 -9.60 1.97
CA LEU A 124 3.95 -8.37 2.19
C LEU A 124 2.97 -8.56 3.36
N LEU A 125 2.23 -9.67 3.38
CA LEU A 125 1.26 -9.98 4.44
C LEU A 125 1.94 -10.00 5.81
N ASP A 126 3.07 -10.72 5.94
CA ASP A 126 3.85 -10.79 7.18
C ASP A 126 4.31 -9.42 7.64
N ARG A 127 4.80 -8.60 6.71
CA ARG A 127 5.32 -7.27 7.04
C ARG A 127 4.23 -6.32 7.51
N VAL A 128 3.09 -6.30 6.82
CA VAL A 128 1.95 -5.46 7.23
C VAL A 128 1.39 -5.96 8.56
N ALA A 129 1.40 -7.28 8.82
CA ALA A 129 0.93 -7.87 10.07
C ALA A 129 1.80 -7.42 11.25
N GLN A 130 3.12 -7.47 11.07
CA GLN A 130 4.07 -6.97 12.08
C GLN A 130 3.85 -5.48 12.40
N ILE A 131 3.68 -4.63 11.37
CA ILE A 131 3.45 -3.19 11.58
C ILE A 131 2.10 -2.94 12.26
N HIS A 132 1.06 -3.66 11.86
CA HIS A 132 -0.25 -3.59 12.50
C HIS A 132 -0.16 -3.96 13.99
N GLU A 133 0.53 -5.05 14.33
CA GLU A 133 0.71 -5.48 15.71
C GLU A 133 1.51 -4.45 16.53
N ASP A 134 2.59 -3.91 15.98
CA ASP A 134 3.37 -2.83 16.61
C ASP A 134 2.49 -1.60 16.91
N LEU A 135 1.65 -1.18 15.96
CA LEU A 135 0.71 -0.07 16.14
C LEU A 135 -0.32 -0.39 17.22
N LEU A 136 -0.93 -1.58 17.17
CA LEU A 136 -1.91 -2.04 18.14
C LEU A 136 -1.35 -2.03 19.55
N LEU A 137 -0.17 -2.64 19.75
CA LEU A 137 0.48 -2.72 21.05
C LEU A 137 0.88 -1.32 21.56
N SER A 138 1.33 -0.43 20.68
CA SER A 138 1.67 0.95 21.06
C SER A 138 0.45 1.72 21.60
N VAL A 139 -0.72 1.59 20.95
CA VAL A 139 -1.95 2.25 21.40
C VAL A 139 -2.53 1.59 22.67
N MET A 140 -2.26 0.30 22.87
CA MET A 140 -2.62 -0.43 24.09
C MET A 140 -1.66 -0.21 25.26
N GLY A 141 -0.56 0.53 25.06
CA GLY A 141 0.49 0.71 26.08
C GLY A 141 1.28 -0.56 26.40
N LYS A 142 1.27 -1.54 25.48
CA LYS A 142 2.00 -2.80 25.61
C LYS A 142 3.26 -2.77 24.75
N LYS A 143 4.31 -3.44 25.21
CA LYS A 143 5.54 -3.60 24.43
C LYS A 143 5.36 -4.69 23.38
N SER A 144 5.75 -4.40 22.14
CA SER A 144 5.88 -5.40 21.08
C SER A 144 6.89 -6.47 21.46
N ARG A 145 6.49 -7.75 21.36
CA ARG A 145 7.39 -8.91 21.51
C ARG A 145 8.18 -9.00 20.21
N ARG A 146 9.27 -8.24 20.13
CA ARG A 146 10.30 -8.49 19.11
C ARG A 146 11.02 -9.79 19.39
#